data_AF-A0A969GFV1-F1
#
_entry.id   AF-A0A969GFV1-F1
#
_cell.length_a   1.000
_cell.length_b   1.000
_cell.length_c   1.000
_cell.angle_alpha   90.00
_cell.angle_beta   90.00
_cell.angle_gamma   90.00
#
_symmetry.space_group_name_H-M   'P 1'
#
loop_
_entity.id
_entity.type
_entity.pdbx_description
1 polymer ?
#
loop_
_entity_poly.entity_id
_entity_poly.type
_entity_poly.pdbx_seq_one_letter_code
_entity_poly.pdbx_strand_id
1 'polypeptide(L)'
;MAVPLLSLLLVIGLALLFGWLTWRAVRAKRMWVKIAGGIAAGLLTLIFALVSFWGVKGFMASFRPGVPDAPALAVAATPEQIARGDYLVNLSCVGCHGAVDANGEPSEAHPLSGGFNISQAEGFGFIGDMIAENLTPGGKLAGYSDGEIFRILRHGVNKEGHRLGLMAFLPYNQLSDDDTEAIIAYLRSLPSAETSGPTGDKLNFVGMAMLGAGMFGPTAARRRRASSRQLKASPPNMATTWRLLANAAAVTART
;
A
#
# COMPACT_ATOMS: atom_id res chain seq x y z
N MET A 1 -6.26 -9.76 10.30
CA MET A 1 -4.98 -10.42 10.66
C MET A 1 -5.10 -11.94 10.81
N ALA A 2 -6.09 -12.47 11.53
CA ALA A 2 -6.19 -13.90 11.84
C ALA A 2 -6.29 -14.81 10.59
N VAL A 3 -7.19 -14.51 9.65
CA VAL A 3 -7.42 -15.34 8.45
C VAL A 3 -6.14 -15.56 7.62
N PRO A 4 -5.42 -14.51 7.16
CA PRO A 4 -4.21 -14.72 6.36
C PRO A 4 -3.08 -15.42 7.14
N LEU A 5 -3.02 -15.24 8.47
CA LEU A 5 -2.06 -15.96 9.30
C LEU A 5 -2.38 -17.46 9.37
N LEU A 6 -3.65 -17.82 9.57
CA LEU A 6 -4.09 -19.22 9.58
C LEU A 6 -3.82 -19.90 8.23
N SER A 7 -4.11 -19.22 7.12
CA SER A 7 -3.78 -19.72 5.78
C SER A 7 -2.27 -19.92 5.60
N LEU A 8 -1.44 -18.98 6.07
CA LEU A 8 0.01 -19.12 6.02
C LEU A 8 0.50 -20.33 6.82
N LEU A 9 -0.01 -20.52 8.05
CA LEU A 9 0.34 -21.66 8.88
C LEU A 9 -0.10 -22.99 8.26
N LEU A 10 -1.27 -23.03 7.62
CA LEU A 10 -1.74 -24.20 6.87
C LEU A 10 -0.79 -24.56 5.73
N VAL A 11 -0.38 -23.58 4.91
CA VAL A 11 0.53 -23.81 3.78
C VAL A 11 1.91 -24.27 4.28
N ILE A 12 2.42 -23.71 5.38
CA ILE A 12 3.65 -24.18 6.03
C ILE A 12 3.47 -25.63 6.51
N GLY A 13 2.34 -25.96 7.13
CA GLY A 13 2.01 -27.31 7.56
C GLY A 13 1.99 -28.31 6.40
N LEU A 14 1.44 -27.92 5.24
CA LEU A 14 1.47 -28.72 4.01
C LEU A 14 2.90 -28.94 3.51
N ALA A 15 3.75 -27.91 3.51
CA ALA A 15 5.16 -28.05 3.15
C ALA A 15 5.88 -29.08 4.04
N LEU A 16 5.63 -29.04 5.35
CA LEU A 16 6.19 -30.00 6.31
C LEU A 16 5.65 -31.42 6.10
N LEU A 17 4.34 -31.55 5.86
CA LEU A 17 3.68 -32.84 5.59
C LEU A 17 4.24 -33.48 4.32
N PHE A 18 4.33 -32.74 3.21
CA PHE A 18 4.87 -33.25 1.96
C PHE A 18 6.37 -33.52 2.06
N GLY A 19 7.12 -32.72 2.82
CA GLY A 19 8.52 -33.00 3.14
C GLY A 19 8.68 -34.34 3.86
N TRP A 20 7.81 -34.61 4.85
CA TRP A 20 7.76 -35.89 5.55
C TRP A 20 7.35 -37.05 4.63
N LEU A 21 6.37 -36.86 3.75
CA LEU A 21 5.96 -37.87 2.77
C LEU A 21 7.07 -38.18 1.77
N THR A 22 7.82 -37.17 1.34
CA THR A 22 8.97 -37.33 0.44
C THR A 22 10.05 -38.18 1.11
N TRP A 23 10.38 -37.87 2.37
CA TRP A 23 11.30 -38.66 3.18
C TRP A 23 10.83 -40.12 3.36
N ARG A 24 9.54 -40.33 3.63
CA ARG A 24 8.94 -41.67 3.76
C ARG A 24 8.98 -42.43 2.43
N ALA A 25 8.68 -41.78 1.31
CA ALA A 25 8.69 -42.39 -0.01
C ALA A 25 10.11 -42.82 -0.41
N VAL A 26 11.13 -41.98 -0.17
CA VAL A 26 12.54 -42.31 -0.45
C VAL A 26 13.04 -43.47 0.41
N ARG A 27 12.41 -43.75 1.56
CA ARG A 27 12.72 -44.94 2.39
C ARG A 27 11.88 -46.18 2.05
N ALA A 28 11.00 -46.12 1.06
CA ALA A 28 10.15 -47.26 0.69
C ALA A 28 10.97 -48.40 0.07
N LYS A 29 10.59 -49.64 0.41
CA LYS A 29 11.17 -50.86 -0.17
C LYS A 29 10.78 -51.06 -1.64
N ARG A 30 9.59 -50.61 -2.04
CA ARG A 30 9.08 -50.71 -3.41
C ARG A 30 9.66 -49.59 -4.28
N MET A 31 10.35 -49.95 -5.36
CA MET A 31 11.08 -49.01 -6.24
C MET A 31 10.18 -47.92 -6.83
N TRP A 32 8.98 -48.26 -7.28
CA TRP A 32 8.04 -47.29 -7.87
C TRP A 32 7.52 -46.27 -6.84
N VAL A 33 7.32 -46.66 -5.58
CA VAL A 33 6.92 -45.74 -4.50
C VAL A 33 8.04 -44.75 -4.22
N LYS A 34 9.28 -45.24 -4.22
CA LYS A 34 10.48 -44.40 -4.04
C LYS A 34 10.64 -43.38 -5.15
N ILE A 35 10.46 -43.78 -6.41
CA ILE A 35 10.61 -42.87 -7.56
C ILE A 35 9.37 -42.00 -7.71
N ALA A 36 8.21 -42.57 -8.03
CA ALA A 36 7.00 -41.81 -8.36
C ALA A 36 6.46 -41.05 -7.13
N GLY A 37 6.41 -41.70 -5.98
CA GLY A 37 5.99 -41.05 -4.73
C GLY A 37 6.99 -40.01 -4.25
N GLY A 38 8.29 -40.27 -4.39
CA GLY A 38 9.35 -39.32 -4.06
C GLY A 38 9.31 -38.07 -4.94
N ILE A 39 9.15 -38.23 -6.25
CA ILE A 39 9.04 -37.10 -7.20
C ILE A 39 7.78 -36.30 -6.93
N ALA A 40 6.61 -36.96 -6.83
CA ALA A 40 5.34 -36.27 -6.63
C ALA A 40 5.31 -35.49 -5.30
N ALA A 41 5.69 -36.14 -4.19
CA ALA A 41 5.74 -35.46 -2.88
C ALA A 41 6.83 -34.39 -2.85
N GLY A 42 7.97 -34.62 -3.51
CA GLY A 42 9.07 -33.66 -3.59
C GLY A 42 8.67 -32.38 -4.32
N LEU A 43 8.01 -32.51 -5.48
CA LEU A 43 7.48 -31.36 -6.22
C LEU A 43 6.47 -30.56 -5.40
N LEU A 44 5.53 -31.24 -4.73
CA LEU A 44 4.56 -30.58 -3.85
C LEU A 44 5.24 -29.87 -2.68
N THR A 45 6.27 -30.48 -2.09
CA THR A 45 7.08 -29.85 -1.03
C THR A 45 7.70 -28.54 -1.53
N LEU A 46 8.30 -28.55 -2.72
CA LEU A 46 8.93 -27.36 -3.31
C LEU A 46 7.88 -26.27 -3.60
N ILE A 47 6.71 -26.63 -4.13
CA ILE A 47 5.62 -25.70 -4.40
C ILE A 47 5.15 -25.04 -3.09
N PHE A 48 4.81 -25.83 -2.07
CA PHE A 48 4.33 -25.28 -0.80
C PHE A 48 5.42 -24.48 -0.08
N ALA A 49 6.68 -24.92 -0.11
CA ALA A 49 7.79 -24.16 0.46
C ALA A 49 7.97 -22.80 -0.23
N LEU A 50 7.85 -22.74 -1.56
CA LEU A 50 7.93 -21.49 -2.31
C LEU A 50 6.75 -20.56 -1.99
N VAL A 51 5.52 -21.10 -1.95
CA VAL A 51 4.32 -20.33 -1.58
C VAL A 51 4.40 -19.83 -0.14
N SER A 52 4.90 -20.64 0.80
CA SER A 52 5.19 -20.22 2.18
C SER A 52 6.23 -19.11 2.23
N PHE A 53 7.32 -19.21 1.47
CA PHE A 53 8.36 -18.19 1.43
C PHE A 53 7.80 -16.82 0.98
N TRP A 54 7.04 -16.80 -0.11
CA TRP A 54 6.40 -15.57 -0.59
C TRP A 54 5.29 -15.09 0.35
N GLY A 55 4.52 -16.01 0.94
CA GLY A 55 3.51 -15.70 1.96
C GLY A 55 4.11 -15.02 3.20
N VAL A 56 5.23 -15.54 3.74
CA VAL A 56 5.95 -14.93 4.87
C VAL A 56 6.47 -13.55 4.49
N LYS A 57 7.10 -13.41 3.31
CA LYS A 57 7.56 -12.11 2.82
C LYS A 57 6.41 -11.11 2.69
N GLY A 58 5.29 -11.54 2.14
CA GLY A 58 4.07 -10.76 1.98
C GLY A 58 3.51 -10.30 3.31
N PHE A 59 3.35 -11.23 4.24
CA PHE A 59 2.88 -10.96 5.60
C PHE A 59 3.78 -9.93 6.30
N MET A 60 5.10 -10.13 6.26
CA MET A 60 6.05 -9.17 6.83
C MET A 60 5.97 -7.81 6.13
N ALA A 61 5.81 -7.79 4.81
CA ALA A 61 5.69 -6.55 4.08
C ALA A 61 4.39 -5.80 4.46
N SER A 62 3.27 -6.50 4.64
CA SER A 62 1.99 -5.89 5.03
C SER A 62 1.97 -5.40 6.47
N PHE A 63 2.48 -6.18 7.42
CA PHE A 63 2.34 -5.88 8.85
C PHE A 63 3.57 -5.20 9.48
N ARG A 64 4.72 -5.27 8.82
CA ARG A 64 5.98 -4.65 9.28
C ARG A 64 6.72 -3.98 8.12
N PRO A 65 6.13 -2.95 7.49
CA PRO A 65 6.69 -2.29 6.31
C PRO A 65 7.99 -1.51 6.59
N GLY A 66 8.38 -1.28 7.85
CA GLY A 66 9.65 -0.66 8.23
C GLY A 66 9.74 0.82 7.84
N VAL A 67 8.67 1.57 8.13
CA VAL A 67 8.55 3.01 7.85
C VAL A 67 8.72 3.82 9.13
N PRO A 68 9.12 5.11 9.04
CA PRO A 68 9.18 5.98 10.21
C PRO A 68 7.84 6.11 10.93
N ASP A 69 7.89 6.48 12.20
CA ASP A 69 6.69 6.86 12.96
C ASP A 69 6.08 8.15 12.40
N ALA A 70 4.82 8.39 12.77
CA ALA A 70 4.12 9.61 12.38
C ALA A 70 4.84 10.84 12.98
N PRO A 71 5.09 11.90 12.20
CA PRO A 71 5.65 13.13 12.75
C PRO A 71 4.67 13.78 13.73
N ALA A 72 5.19 14.49 14.72
CA ALA A 72 4.37 15.41 15.51
C ALA A 72 4.03 16.63 14.63
N LEU A 73 2.88 16.57 13.97
CA LEU A 73 2.39 17.57 13.02
C LEU A 73 1.00 18.02 13.45
N ALA A 74 0.77 19.33 13.42
CA ALA A 74 -0.53 19.95 13.55
C ALA A 74 -0.67 20.94 12.38
N VAL A 75 -1.66 20.71 11.51
CA VAL A 75 -1.83 21.50 10.30
C VAL A 75 -2.54 22.81 10.64
N ALA A 76 -2.04 23.93 10.11
CA ALA A 76 -2.54 25.28 10.43
C ALA A 76 -3.96 25.54 9.89
N ALA A 77 -4.33 24.89 8.80
CA ALA A 77 -5.65 24.99 8.16
C ALA A 77 -6.06 26.42 7.78
N THR A 78 -5.14 27.18 7.18
CA THR A 78 -5.47 28.51 6.64
C THR A 78 -6.45 28.41 5.46
N PRO A 79 -7.22 29.46 5.15
CA PRO A 79 -8.13 29.45 4.00
C PRO A 79 -7.44 29.08 2.67
N GLU A 80 -6.20 29.54 2.47
CA GLU A 80 -5.40 29.23 1.28
C GLU A 80 -4.98 27.76 1.24
N GLN A 81 -4.58 27.20 2.39
CA GLN A 81 -4.26 25.77 2.51
C GLN A 81 -5.50 24.90 2.24
N ILE A 82 -6.66 25.28 2.78
CA ILE A 82 -7.92 24.57 2.55
C ILE A 82 -8.31 24.63 1.07
N ALA A 83 -8.21 25.80 0.42
CA ALA A 83 -8.49 25.95 -1.01
C ALA A 83 -7.52 25.12 -1.89
N ARG A 84 -6.25 25.06 -1.51
CA ARG A 84 -5.27 24.19 -2.18
C ARG A 84 -5.60 22.71 -1.99
N GLY A 85 -5.99 22.33 -0.78
CA GLY A 85 -6.41 20.96 -0.45
C GLY A 85 -7.66 20.54 -1.23
N ASP A 86 -8.66 21.41 -1.31
CA ASP A 86 -9.88 21.20 -2.10
C ASP A 86 -9.52 20.86 -3.55
N TYR A 87 -8.67 21.67 -4.18
CA TYR A 87 -8.21 21.43 -5.55
C TYR A 87 -7.55 20.04 -5.71
N LEU A 88 -6.63 19.68 -4.82
CA LEU A 88 -5.89 18.41 -4.89
C LEU A 88 -6.78 17.19 -4.64
N VAL A 89 -7.71 17.32 -3.70
CA VAL A 89 -8.64 16.25 -3.30
C VAL A 89 -9.66 15.99 -4.40
N ASN A 90 -10.22 17.04 -5.02
CA ASN A 90 -11.10 16.89 -6.16
C ASN A 90 -10.38 16.28 -7.39
N LEU A 91 -9.08 16.56 -7.56
CA LEU A 91 -8.30 16.01 -8.66
C LEU A 91 -7.98 14.51 -8.51
N SER A 92 -7.77 14.02 -7.28
CA SER A 92 -7.12 12.72 -7.07
C SER A 92 -7.77 11.78 -6.06
N CYS A 93 -8.61 12.29 -5.15
CA CYS A 93 -9.21 11.46 -4.10
C CYS A 93 -10.67 11.11 -4.42
N VAL A 94 -11.42 12.04 -5.01
CA VAL A 94 -12.87 11.92 -5.23
C VAL A 94 -13.24 10.70 -6.09
N GLY A 95 -12.44 10.37 -7.11
CA GLY A 95 -12.73 9.24 -8.01
C GLY A 95 -12.76 7.86 -7.32
N CYS A 96 -12.10 7.71 -6.16
CA CYS A 96 -12.16 6.46 -5.38
C CYS A 96 -12.89 6.62 -4.05
N HIS A 97 -12.78 7.78 -3.41
CA HIS A 97 -13.31 8.01 -2.05
C HIS A 97 -14.66 8.72 -2.03
N GLY A 98 -15.22 9.12 -3.19
CA GLY A 98 -16.57 9.66 -3.27
C GLY A 98 -17.64 8.68 -2.78
N ALA A 99 -18.86 9.17 -2.61
CA ALA A 99 -20.00 8.34 -2.23
C ALA A 99 -20.28 7.29 -3.30
N VAL A 100 -20.74 6.10 -2.89
CA VAL A 100 -21.12 5.04 -3.84
C VAL A 100 -22.62 4.99 -4.09
N ASP A 101 -23.00 4.56 -5.30
CA ASP A 101 -24.38 4.30 -5.68
C ASP A 101 -24.91 2.95 -5.12
N ALA A 102 -26.13 2.58 -5.51
CA ALA A 102 -26.74 1.31 -5.09
C ALA A 102 -26.01 0.06 -5.60
N ASN A 103 -25.19 0.18 -6.65
CA ASN A 103 -24.39 -0.89 -7.22
C ASN A 103 -22.98 -0.94 -6.61
N GLY A 104 -22.61 0.04 -5.79
CA GLY A 104 -21.29 0.16 -5.19
C GLY A 104 -20.27 0.90 -6.05
N GLU A 105 -20.71 1.55 -7.14
CA GLU A 105 -19.85 2.34 -8.03
C GLU A 105 -19.65 3.75 -7.48
N PRO A 106 -18.46 4.36 -7.63
CA PRO A 106 -18.18 5.67 -7.09
C PRO A 106 -18.94 6.72 -7.89
N SER A 107 -19.57 7.66 -7.20
CA SER A 107 -20.26 8.80 -7.81
C SER A 107 -19.29 9.83 -8.40
N GLU A 108 -17.98 9.66 -8.16
CA GLU A 108 -16.94 10.65 -8.45
C GLU A 108 -17.31 12.05 -7.93
N ALA A 109 -18.04 12.08 -6.83
CA ALA A 109 -18.50 13.30 -6.20
C ALA A 109 -18.41 13.22 -4.68
N HIS A 110 -18.49 14.40 -4.07
CA HIS A 110 -18.71 14.52 -2.64
C HIS A 110 -20.07 13.94 -2.23
N PRO A 111 -20.23 13.48 -0.98
CA PRO A 111 -19.22 13.47 0.08
C PRO A 111 -18.16 12.39 -0.13
N LEU A 112 -16.95 12.60 0.43
CA LEU A 112 -15.87 11.60 0.44
C LEU A 112 -16.15 10.44 1.43
N SER A 113 -17.35 9.85 1.37
CA SER A 113 -17.82 8.83 2.31
C SER A 113 -17.28 7.43 2.04
N GLY A 114 -16.60 7.21 0.90
CA GLY A 114 -15.97 5.96 0.52
C GLY A 114 -16.96 4.84 0.21
N GLY A 115 -16.47 3.60 0.22
CA GLY A 115 -17.26 2.39 -0.02
C GLY A 115 -17.01 1.72 -1.37
N PHE A 116 -16.27 2.35 -2.27
CA PHE A 116 -15.96 1.75 -3.58
C PHE A 116 -14.97 0.59 -3.44
N ASN A 117 -15.37 -0.62 -3.85
CA ASN A 117 -14.51 -1.80 -3.85
C ASN A 117 -13.75 -1.93 -5.17
N ILE A 118 -12.62 -1.24 -5.25
CA ILE A 118 -11.80 -1.15 -6.46
C ILE A 118 -11.35 -2.54 -6.93
N SER A 119 -11.03 -3.44 -6.00
CA SER A 119 -10.58 -4.78 -6.36
C SER A 119 -11.63 -5.62 -7.06
N GLN A 120 -12.90 -5.48 -6.70
CA GLN A 120 -13.97 -6.21 -7.36
C GLN A 120 -14.27 -5.60 -8.73
N ALA A 121 -14.37 -4.26 -8.81
CA ALA A 121 -14.64 -3.55 -10.05
C ALA A 121 -13.59 -3.83 -11.14
N GLU A 122 -12.32 -3.87 -10.76
CA GLU A 122 -11.19 -4.09 -11.67
C GLU A 122 -10.84 -5.57 -11.88
N GLY A 123 -11.66 -6.51 -11.39
CA GLY A 123 -11.50 -7.94 -11.64
C GLY A 123 -10.37 -8.63 -10.87
N PHE A 124 -9.78 -7.99 -9.86
CA PHE A 124 -8.78 -8.58 -8.98
C PHE A 124 -9.29 -8.92 -7.58
N GLY A 125 -10.60 -9.07 -7.38
CA GLY A 125 -11.20 -9.43 -6.08
C GLY A 125 -10.67 -10.75 -5.49
N PHE A 126 -10.05 -11.62 -6.30
CA PHE A 126 -9.41 -12.85 -5.85
C PHE A 126 -8.21 -12.62 -4.90
N ILE A 127 -7.64 -11.40 -4.83
CA ILE A 127 -6.57 -11.06 -3.87
C ILE A 127 -7.10 -10.48 -2.55
N GLY A 128 -8.43 -10.32 -2.42
CA GLY A 128 -9.09 -9.72 -1.27
C GLY A 128 -9.69 -8.35 -1.61
N ASP A 129 -10.40 -7.77 -0.65
CA ASP A 129 -11.11 -6.52 -0.86
C ASP A 129 -10.21 -5.30 -0.62
N MET A 130 -10.29 -4.32 -1.51
CA MET A 130 -9.70 -2.98 -1.36
C MET A 130 -10.83 -1.98 -1.47
N ILE A 131 -11.43 -1.63 -0.33
CA ILE A 131 -12.60 -0.77 -0.28
C ILE A 131 -12.19 0.61 0.22
N ALA A 132 -12.46 1.64 -0.58
CA ALA A 132 -12.07 3.01 -0.26
C ALA A 132 -12.63 3.47 1.09
N GLU A 133 -11.78 4.09 1.90
CA GLU A 133 -12.12 4.64 3.21
C GLU A 133 -13.03 5.88 3.13
N ASN A 134 -13.81 6.09 4.18
CA ASN A 134 -14.48 7.37 4.43
C ASN A 134 -13.44 8.38 4.92
N LEU A 135 -13.20 9.42 4.10
CA LEU A 135 -12.23 10.46 4.40
C LEU A 135 -12.83 11.65 5.17
N THR A 136 -14.14 11.67 5.38
CA THR A 136 -14.78 12.71 6.20
C THR A 136 -14.55 12.47 7.70
N PRO A 137 -14.80 13.46 8.56
CA PRO A 137 -14.82 13.26 10.01
C PRO A 137 -15.83 12.22 10.52
N GLY A 138 -16.79 11.76 9.70
CA GLY A 138 -17.68 10.64 10.03
C GLY A 138 -17.01 9.26 9.89
N GLY A 139 -15.83 9.23 9.26
CA GLY A 139 -15.06 8.02 9.02
C GLY A 139 -13.98 7.74 10.08
N LYS A 140 -13.07 6.83 9.73
CA LYS A 140 -11.93 6.47 10.61
C LYS A 140 -10.97 7.63 10.83
N LEU A 141 -10.93 8.62 9.92
CA LEU A 141 -10.01 9.76 10.00
C LEU A 141 -10.22 10.64 11.24
N ALA A 142 -11.39 10.62 11.87
CA ALA A 142 -11.61 11.29 13.16
C ALA A 142 -10.67 10.78 14.26
N GLY A 143 -10.30 9.50 14.21
CA GLY A 143 -9.39 8.87 15.17
C GLY A 143 -7.92 8.87 14.74
N TYR A 144 -7.55 9.69 13.74
CA TYR A 144 -6.18 9.89 13.28
C TYR A 144 -5.74 11.32 13.61
N SER A 145 -4.49 11.50 14.01
CA SER A 145 -3.80 12.79 14.06
C SER A 145 -3.34 13.23 12.66
N ASP A 146 -3.01 14.51 12.50
CA ASP A 146 -2.52 15.04 11.22
C ASP A 146 -1.21 14.37 10.79
N GLY A 147 -0.31 14.11 11.75
CA GLY A 147 0.91 13.34 11.50
C GLY A 147 0.66 11.92 10.99
N GLU A 148 -0.40 11.25 11.48
CA GLU A 148 -0.75 9.92 11.01
C GLU A 148 -1.36 9.95 9.61
N ILE A 149 -2.18 10.94 9.28
CA ILE A 149 -2.70 11.13 7.90
C ILE A 149 -1.55 11.50 6.95
N PHE A 150 -0.65 12.37 7.38
CA PHE A 150 0.58 12.68 6.64
C PHE A 150 1.37 11.39 6.38
N ARG A 151 1.54 10.54 7.40
CA ARG A 151 2.21 9.25 7.22
C ARG A 151 1.49 8.33 6.24
N ILE A 152 0.15 8.29 6.24
CA ILE A 152 -0.64 7.54 5.26
C ILE A 152 -0.27 8.01 3.84
N LEU A 153 -0.36 9.30 3.56
CA LEU A 153 -0.12 9.84 2.22
C LEU A 153 1.33 9.63 1.78
N ARG A 154 2.29 9.77 2.69
CA ARG A 154 3.73 9.67 2.35
C ARG A 154 4.25 8.24 2.26
N HIS A 155 3.66 7.31 3.01
CA HIS A 155 4.21 5.98 3.20
C HIS A 155 3.25 4.83 2.90
N GLY A 156 1.95 5.10 2.74
CA GLY A 156 0.93 4.09 2.46
C GLY A 156 0.71 3.15 3.63
N VAL A 157 0.78 3.66 4.87
CA VAL A 157 0.63 2.86 6.08
C VAL A 157 -0.37 3.51 7.03
N ASN A 158 -1.22 2.69 7.64
CA ASN A 158 -2.23 3.14 8.60
C ASN A 158 -1.61 3.40 9.99
N LYS A 159 -2.40 3.85 10.99
CA LYS A 159 -1.87 4.14 12.34
C LYS A 159 -1.32 2.91 13.05
N GLU A 160 -1.89 1.72 12.78
CA GLU A 160 -1.38 0.45 13.32
C GLU A 160 -0.06 -0.01 12.67
N GLY A 161 0.45 0.73 11.67
CA GLY A 161 1.68 0.41 10.97
C GLY A 161 1.51 -0.66 9.89
N HIS A 162 0.27 -1.02 9.56
CA HIS A 162 -0.04 -1.92 8.46
C HIS A 162 -0.04 -1.15 7.14
N ARG A 163 0.44 -1.81 6.08
CA ARG A 163 0.37 -1.27 4.74
C ARG A 163 -1.08 -1.25 4.23
N LEU A 164 -1.45 -0.15 3.60
CA LEU A 164 -2.70 -0.03 2.84
C LEU A 164 -2.67 -0.88 1.56
N GLY A 165 -3.83 -1.10 0.97
CA GLY A 165 -4.01 -1.76 -0.32
C GLY A 165 -3.55 -0.85 -1.45
N LEU A 166 -4.47 -0.48 -2.33
CA LEU A 166 -4.15 0.30 -3.54
C LEU A 166 -3.43 1.63 -3.23
N MET A 167 -3.86 2.33 -2.17
CA MET A 167 -3.27 3.60 -1.73
C MET A 167 -1.76 3.52 -1.49
N ALA A 168 -1.21 2.36 -1.08
CA ALA A 168 0.22 2.21 -0.83
C ALA A 168 1.09 2.17 -2.11
N PHE A 169 0.46 2.00 -3.27
CA PHE A 169 1.11 1.92 -4.57
C PHE A 169 0.96 3.19 -5.40
N LEU A 170 0.10 4.12 -4.97
CA LEU A 170 -0.08 5.41 -5.62
C LEU A 170 1.09 6.37 -5.30
N PRO A 171 1.35 7.37 -6.17
CA PRO A 171 2.52 8.24 -6.06
C PRO A 171 2.38 9.39 -5.05
N TYR A 172 1.50 9.30 -4.06
CA TYR A 172 1.33 10.34 -3.02
C TYR A 172 2.60 10.62 -2.21
N ASN A 173 3.54 9.68 -2.20
CA ASN A 173 4.89 9.88 -1.67
C ASN A 173 5.75 10.89 -2.46
N GLN A 174 5.24 11.45 -3.55
CA GLN A 174 5.88 12.47 -4.38
C GLN A 174 5.28 13.86 -4.18
N LEU A 175 4.16 13.98 -3.45
CA LEU A 175 3.62 15.28 -3.07
C LEU A 175 4.65 16.08 -2.27
N SER A 176 4.61 17.41 -2.40
CA SER A 176 5.30 18.29 -1.45
C SER A 176 4.69 18.12 -0.06
N ASP A 177 5.46 18.46 0.97
CA ASP A 177 4.93 18.40 2.33
C ASP A 177 3.79 19.44 2.49
N ASP A 178 3.90 20.62 1.86
CA ASP A 178 2.83 21.64 1.79
C ASP A 178 1.54 21.13 1.14
N ASP A 179 1.62 20.42 0.00
CA ASP A 179 0.44 19.85 -0.66
C ASP A 179 -0.17 18.72 0.19
N THR A 180 0.67 17.97 0.91
CA THR A 180 0.20 16.93 1.83
C THR A 180 -0.55 17.54 3.02
N GLU A 181 -0.02 18.62 3.60
CA GLU A 181 -0.69 19.38 4.67
C GLU A 181 -1.97 20.06 4.18
N ALA A 182 -1.98 20.61 2.97
CA ALA A 182 -3.17 21.19 2.35
C ALA A 182 -4.30 20.16 2.21
N ILE A 183 -4.00 18.94 1.73
CA ILE A 183 -4.96 17.84 1.68
C ILE A 183 -5.53 17.56 3.08
N ILE A 184 -4.66 17.46 4.10
CA ILE A 184 -5.09 17.21 5.48
C ILE A 184 -6.01 18.35 5.98
N ALA A 185 -5.62 19.61 5.78
CA ALA A 185 -6.43 20.78 6.15
C ALA A 185 -7.83 20.70 5.57
N TYR A 186 -7.94 20.39 4.28
CA TYR A 186 -9.22 20.27 3.61
C TYR A 186 -10.03 19.09 4.17
N LEU A 187 -9.45 17.91 4.34
CA LEU A 187 -10.15 16.75 4.90
C LEU A 187 -10.70 17.03 6.31
N ARG A 188 -9.99 17.81 7.13
CA ARG A 188 -10.46 18.26 8.45
C ARG A 188 -11.63 19.25 8.38
N SER A 189 -11.70 20.04 7.32
CA SER A 189 -12.76 21.05 7.11
C SER A 189 -14.07 20.45 6.60
N LEU A 190 -14.05 19.22 6.09
CA LEU A 190 -15.22 18.57 5.51
C LEU A 190 -16.33 18.34 6.55
N PRO A 191 -17.60 18.46 6.15
CA PRO A 191 -18.70 17.99 6.98
C PRO A 191 -18.59 16.48 7.20
N SER A 192 -19.00 16.02 8.39
CA SER A 192 -19.10 14.60 8.69
C SER A 192 -20.14 13.94 7.79
N ALA A 193 -19.81 12.80 7.17
CA ALA A 193 -20.74 11.98 6.40
C ALA A 193 -20.62 10.51 6.80
N GLU A 194 -21.74 9.81 6.81
CA GLU A 194 -21.80 8.37 7.05
C GLU A 194 -21.46 7.59 5.78
N THR A 195 -20.91 6.37 5.95
CA THR A 195 -20.70 5.45 4.84
C THR A 195 -21.89 4.51 4.69
N SER A 196 -22.33 4.25 3.46
CA SER A 196 -23.41 3.32 3.13
C SER A 196 -23.05 1.83 3.28
N GLY A 197 -21.80 1.50 3.62
CA GLY A 197 -21.29 0.13 3.61
C GLY A 197 -19.92 -0.05 4.28
N PRO A 198 -19.31 -1.24 4.17
CA PRO A 198 -18.01 -1.52 4.75
C PRO A 198 -16.90 -0.69 4.06
N THR A 199 -15.86 -0.34 4.81
CA THR A 199 -14.64 0.28 4.28
C THR A 199 -13.39 -0.45 4.71
N GLY A 200 -12.33 -0.31 3.92
CA GLY A 200 -10.98 -0.73 4.26
C GLY A 200 -10.48 -1.99 3.59
N ASP A 201 -9.16 -2.08 3.58
CA ASP A 201 -8.41 -3.13 2.93
C ASP A 201 -8.45 -4.46 3.72
N LYS A 202 -8.75 -5.54 3.02
CA LYS A 202 -8.76 -6.92 3.51
C LYS A 202 -8.05 -7.83 2.51
N LEU A 203 -6.73 -7.68 2.43
CA LEU A 203 -5.90 -8.56 1.60
C LEU A 203 -5.94 -9.99 2.14
N ASN A 204 -6.23 -10.96 1.26
CA ASN A 204 -6.22 -12.37 1.61
C ASN A 204 -4.81 -12.97 1.46
N PHE A 205 -4.67 -14.28 1.72
CA PHE A 205 -3.38 -14.96 1.62
C PHE A 205 -2.77 -14.90 0.22
N VAL A 206 -3.59 -15.03 -0.83
CA VAL A 206 -3.13 -14.96 -2.23
C VAL A 206 -2.56 -13.58 -2.52
N GLY A 207 -3.30 -12.53 -2.16
CA GLY A 207 -2.83 -11.15 -2.27
C GLY A 207 -1.53 -10.90 -1.51
N MET A 208 -1.40 -11.44 -0.29
CA MET A 208 -0.15 -11.34 0.47
C MET A 208 1.00 -12.07 -0.22
N ALA A 209 0.79 -13.29 -0.71
CA ALA A 209 1.83 -14.03 -1.42
C ALA A 209 2.30 -13.27 -2.68
N MET A 210 1.37 -12.71 -3.45
CA MET A 210 1.67 -11.88 -4.62
C MET A 210 2.44 -10.60 -4.24
N LEU A 211 2.09 -9.99 -3.11
CA LEU A 211 2.84 -8.85 -2.56
C LEU A 211 4.26 -9.25 -2.17
N GLY A 212 4.42 -10.41 -1.54
CA GLY A 212 5.73 -10.98 -1.24
C GLY A 212 6.56 -11.20 -2.51
N ALA A 213 5.91 -11.68 -3.57
CA ALA A 213 6.43 -11.90 -4.92
C ALA A 213 6.81 -10.60 -5.65
N GLY A 214 6.35 -9.44 -5.17
CA GLY A 214 6.65 -8.15 -5.79
C GLY A 214 5.79 -7.83 -7.01
N MET A 215 4.65 -8.51 -7.17
CA MET A 215 3.78 -8.38 -8.35
C MET A 215 3.06 -7.01 -8.42
N PHE A 216 3.01 -6.25 -7.32
CA PHE A 216 2.38 -4.92 -7.27
C PHE A 216 3.37 -3.76 -7.47
N GLY A 217 4.61 -4.04 -7.87
CA GLY A 217 5.65 -3.02 -8.05
C GLY A 217 6.20 -2.42 -6.73
N PRO A 218 7.09 -1.41 -6.81
CA PRO A 218 7.68 -0.79 -5.63
C PRO A 218 6.66 0.11 -4.92
N THR A 219 6.47 -0.09 -3.63
CA THR A 219 5.57 0.74 -2.80
C THR A 219 6.06 2.18 -2.66
N ALA A 220 5.14 3.08 -2.29
CA ALA A 220 5.44 4.47 -1.90
C ALA A 220 6.65 4.58 -0.96
N ALA A 221 6.63 3.81 0.14
CA ALA A 221 7.74 3.76 1.10
C ALA A 221 9.06 3.30 0.48
N ARG A 222 9.04 2.28 -0.40
CA ARG A 222 10.26 1.76 -1.05
C ARG A 222 10.81 2.77 -2.06
N ARG A 223 9.95 3.44 -2.83
CA ARG A 223 10.34 4.50 -3.78
C ARG A 223 11.00 5.67 -3.07
N ARG A 224 10.45 6.15 -1.96
CA ARG A 224 11.04 7.24 -1.16
C ARG A 224 12.39 6.87 -0.54
N ARG A 225 12.55 5.62 -0.09
CA ARG A 225 13.85 5.11 0.38
C ARG A 225 14.88 5.03 -0.75
N ALA A 226 14.46 4.62 -1.94
CA ALA A 226 15.34 4.58 -3.10
C ALA A 226 15.75 6.00 -3.55
N SER A 227 14.80 6.95 -3.64
CA SER A 227 15.10 8.33 -4.01
C SER A 227 15.98 9.05 -3.00
N SER A 228 15.72 8.89 -1.69
CA SER A 228 16.58 9.46 -0.64
C SER A 228 17.99 8.87 -0.66
N ARG A 229 18.16 7.58 -0.97
CA ARG A 229 19.48 6.98 -1.19
C ARG A 229 20.16 7.53 -2.44
N GLN A 230 19.43 7.70 -3.54
CA GLN A 230 19.96 8.27 -4.78
C GLN A 230 20.40 9.73 -4.59
N LEU A 231 19.61 10.54 -3.90
CA LEU A 231 19.99 11.92 -3.54
C LEU A 231 21.25 11.96 -2.67
N LYS A 232 21.40 11.05 -1.71
CA LYS A 232 22.63 10.94 -0.91
C LYS A 232 23.84 10.44 -1.70
N ALA A 233 23.62 9.59 -2.71
CA ALA A 233 24.67 9.01 -3.54
C ALA A 233 25.11 9.93 -4.69
N SER A 234 24.26 10.87 -5.11
CA SER A 234 24.58 11.91 -6.08
C SER A 234 25.03 13.17 -5.34
N PRO A 235 26.33 13.40 -5.09
CA PRO A 235 26.77 14.70 -4.60
C PRO A 235 26.31 15.77 -5.59
N PRO A 236 25.97 16.99 -5.13
CA PRO A 236 25.61 18.07 -6.02
C PRO A 236 26.74 18.24 -7.02
N ASN A 237 26.43 18.00 -8.29
CA ASN A 237 27.33 18.31 -9.38
C ASN A 237 27.48 19.83 -9.40
N MET A 238 28.58 20.32 -8.80
CA MET A 238 28.90 21.73 -8.74
C MET A 238 28.94 22.35 -10.15
N ALA A 239 29.39 21.61 -11.17
CA ALA A 239 29.40 22.10 -12.55
C ALA A 239 28.00 22.31 -13.14
N THR A 240 27.01 21.49 -12.79
CA THR A 240 25.61 21.66 -13.24
C THR A 240 24.93 22.78 -12.47
N THR A 241 25.19 22.91 -11.18
CA THR A 241 24.68 24.05 -10.38
C THR A 241 25.28 25.37 -10.86
N TRP A 242 26.59 25.42 -11.15
CA TRP A 242 27.23 26.59 -11.76
C TRP A 242 26.72 26.89 -13.17
N ARG A 243 26.47 25.88 -14.01
CA ARG A 243 25.86 26.08 -15.34
C ARG A 243 24.43 26.61 -15.25
N LEU A 244 23.62 26.10 -14.32
CA LEU A 244 22.25 26.57 -14.13
C LEU A 244 22.21 27.99 -13.58
N LEU A 245 23.08 28.33 -12.62
CA LEU A 245 23.22 29.69 -12.10
C LEU A 245 23.75 30.66 -13.15
N ALA A 246 24.73 30.26 -13.96
CA ALA A 246 25.25 31.08 -15.06
C ALA A 246 24.19 31.32 -16.14
N ASN A 247 23.38 30.31 -16.47
CA ASN A 247 22.26 30.45 -17.41
C ASN A 247 21.15 31.34 -16.84
N ALA A 248 20.82 31.21 -15.55
CA ALA A 248 19.84 32.06 -14.89
C ALA A 248 20.31 33.54 -14.88
N ALA A 249 21.58 33.78 -14.53
CA ALA A 249 22.19 35.11 -14.57
C ALA A 249 22.17 35.71 -15.98
N ALA A 250 22.45 34.90 -17.02
CA ALA A 250 22.42 35.32 -18.41
C ALA A 250 21.01 35.63 -18.93
N VAL A 251 19.96 35.04 -18.35
CA VAL A 251 18.55 35.34 -18.67
C VAL A 251 18.13 36.67 -18.03
N THR A 252 18.47 36.91 -16.75
CA THR A 252 18.23 38.20 -16.09
C THR A 252 19.01 39.37 -16.67
N ALA A 253 20.16 39.12 -17.32
CA ALA A 253 20.93 40.16 -17.99
C ALA A 253 20.41 40.53 -19.40
N ARG A 254 19.41 39.79 -19.93
CA ARG A 254 18.79 40.04 -21.24
C ARG A 254 17.37 40.63 -21.14
N THR A 255 16.90 40.91 -19.92
CA THR A 255 15.65 41.60 -19.60
C THR A 255 15.98 42.96 -19.02
#